data_AF-A0A2G5VFB2-F1
#
_entry.id   AF-A0A2G5VFB2-F1
#
_cell.length_a   1.000
_cell.length_b   1.000
_cell.length_c   1.000
_cell.angle_alpha   90.00
_cell.angle_beta   90.00
_cell.angle_gamma   90.00
#
_symmetry.space_group_name_H-M   'P 1'
#
loop_
_entity.id
_entity.type
_entity.pdbx_description
1 polymer ?
#
loop_
_entity_poly.entity_id
_entity_poly.type
_entity_poly.pdbx_seq_one_letter_code
_entity_poly.pdbx_strand_id
1 'polypeptide(L)'
;MRADRDAFINVLYKNIEPAQYPQFEKLSSRDATTYNVPYDYKSVMHYDETAFAKPGKISMMTKDSSFQKVIGHPRDASSNDYKKVCAIYHCSKCMNQNFDQLVISDNIDLRNPVITNSPSLQGDSSDCTDRLGICPMLKSREMLNCKVMTTFCCLSCSAPITTTTPSSKSSDTSLWQRIKSIFQ
;
A
#
# COMPACT_ATOMS: atom_id res chain seq x y z
N MET A 1 2.03 -2.32 3.68
CA MET A 1 1.82 -2.93 5.01
C MET A 1 1.56 -1.88 6.10
N ARG A 2 1.00 -2.26 7.27
CA ARG A 2 0.83 -1.33 8.41
C ARG A 2 2.17 -0.76 8.90
N ALA A 3 2.19 0.49 9.35
CA ALA A 3 3.38 1.17 9.86
C ALA A 3 3.94 0.52 11.15
N ASP A 4 3.07 -0.03 12.00
CA ASP A 4 3.40 -0.65 13.29
C ASP A 4 3.74 -2.16 13.18
N ARG A 5 3.79 -2.72 11.97
CA ARG A 5 3.94 -4.17 11.76
C ARG A 5 5.22 -4.77 12.38
N ASP A 6 6.30 -3.98 12.49
CA ASP A 6 7.56 -4.42 13.09
C ASP A 6 7.45 -4.67 14.61
N ALA A 7 6.35 -4.26 15.26
CA ALA A 7 6.04 -4.66 16.63
C ALA A 7 5.52 -6.11 16.72
N PHE A 8 5.02 -6.68 15.61
CA PHE A 8 4.28 -7.95 15.59
C PHE A 8 4.93 -9.03 14.71
N ILE A 9 5.67 -8.64 13.68
CA ILE A 9 6.35 -9.56 12.76
C ILE A 9 7.77 -9.09 12.46
N ASN A 10 8.62 -10.04 12.08
CA ASN A 10 9.94 -9.81 11.50
C ASN A 10 9.90 -10.23 10.02
N VAL A 11 10.27 -9.32 9.13
CA VAL A 11 10.45 -9.63 7.70
C VAL A 11 11.89 -10.06 7.45
N LEU A 12 12.07 -11.26 6.94
CA LEU A 12 13.38 -11.87 6.68
C LEU A 12 13.85 -11.53 5.26
N TYR A 13 14.23 -10.28 5.02
CA TYR A 13 14.63 -9.77 3.69
C TYR A 13 15.71 -10.63 3.00
N LYS A 14 16.64 -11.24 3.74
CA LYS A 14 17.65 -12.18 3.19
C LYS A 14 17.04 -13.38 2.43
N ASN A 15 15.82 -13.77 2.78
CA ASN A 15 15.07 -14.88 2.20
C ASN A 15 14.14 -14.42 1.07
N ILE A 16 14.11 -13.14 0.72
CA ILE A 16 13.22 -12.56 -0.30
C ILE A 16 14.10 -12.09 -1.48
N GLU A 17 13.59 -12.19 -2.71
CA GLU A 17 14.27 -11.59 -3.87
C GLU A 17 14.11 -10.06 -3.87
N PRO A 18 15.15 -9.27 -4.18
CA PRO A 18 15.07 -7.80 -4.13
C PRO A 18 13.88 -7.19 -4.90
N ALA A 19 13.49 -7.80 -6.02
CA ALA A 19 12.32 -7.39 -6.80
C ALA A 19 10.99 -7.48 -6.04
N GLN A 20 10.93 -8.28 -4.97
CA GLN A 20 9.74 -8.47 -4.12
C GLN A 20 9.76 -7.62 -2.85
N TYR A 21 10.84 -6.87 -2.56
CA TYR A 21 10.90 -6.00 -1.39
C TYR A 21 9.74 -4.99 -1.28
N PRO A 22 9.21 -4.41 -2.38
CA PRO A 22 8.06 -3.51 -2.32
C PRO A 22 6.80 -4.14 -1.72
N GLN A 23 6.61 -5.47 -1.82
CA GLN A 23 5.48 -6.17 -1.18
C GLN A 23 5.51 -6.05 0.35
N PHE A 24 6.71 -5.82 0.90
CA PHE A 24 6.93 -5.65 2.33
C PHE A 24 7.13 -4.20 2.75
N GLU A 25 6.88 -3.22 1.88
CA GLU A 25 7.01 -1.81 2.23
C GLU A 25 5.90 -1.38 3.21
N LYS A 26 6.29 -0.60 4.21
CA LYS A 26 5.34 -0.02 5.19
C LYS A 26 4.70 1.21 4.58
N LEU A 27 3.38 1.29 4.67
CA LEU A 27 2.65 2.51 4.33
C LEU A 27 2.87 3.53 5.44
N SER A 28 3.00 4.80 5.06
CA SER A 28 3.09 5.87 6.06
C SER A 28 1.77 6.00 6.81
N SER A 29 1.81 6.56 8.03
CA SER A 29 0.59 6.86 8.80
C SER A 29 -0.34 7.86 8.10
N ARG A 30 0.16 8.56 7.06
CA ARG A 30 -0.63 9.47 6.21
C ARG A 30 -1.39 8.72 5.11
N ASP A 31 -0.89 7.57 4.67
CA ASP A 31 -1.48 6.77 3.59
C ASP A 31 -2.35 5.63 4.12
N ALA A 32 -2.11 5.18 5.34
CA ALA A 32 -2.87 4.11 5.96
C ALA A 32 -3.08 4.34 7.46
N THR A 33 -4.34 4.52 7.84
CA THR A 33 -4.77 4.58 9.23
C THR A 33 -5.12 3.20 9.77
N THR A 34 -4.80 2.95 11.04
CA THR A 34 -5.16 1.70 11.72
C THR A 34 -6.63 1.68 12.15
N TYR A 35 -7.28 2.85 12.17
CA TYR A 35 -8.61 3.07 12.77
C TYR A 35 -8.62 2.63 14.24
N ASN A 36 -7.47 2.71 14.92
CA ASN A 36 -7.22 2.15 16.23
C ASN A 36 -7.56 0.65 16.40
N VAL A 37 -7.72 -0.08 15.28
CA VAL A 37 -7.88 -1.53 15.30
C VAL A 37 -6.51 -2.16 15.56
N PRO A 38 -6.38 -3.06 16.54
CA PRO A 38 -5.10 -3.73 16.84
C PRO A 38 -4.59 -4.54 15.65
N TYR A 39 -3.31 -4.89 15.66
CA TYR A 39 -2.74 -5.79 14.67
C TYR A 39 -3.39 -7.17 14.78
N ASP A 40 -3.78 -7.76 13.66
CA ASP A 40 -4.51 -9.03 13.65
C ASP A 40 -3.82 -10.07 12.78
N TYR A 41 -3.20 -11.05 13.42
CA TYR A 41 -2.58 -12.19 12.76
C TYR A 41 -3.59 -13.08 12.01
N LYS A 42 -4.88 -13.01 12.37
CA LYS A 42 -5.96 -13.79 11.75
C LYS A 42 -6.69 -13.02 10.65
N SER A 43 -6.26 -11.79 10.34
CA SER A 43 -6.87 -10.98 9.28
C SER A 43 -6.83 -11.72 7.96
N VAL A 44 -7.91 -11.64 7.19
CA VAL A 44 -7.98 -12.21 5.83
C VAL A 44 -6.95 -11.58 4.88
N MET A 45 -6.46 -10.39 5.22
CA MET A 45 -5.46 -9.63 4.46
C MET A 45 -4.02 -9.94 4.87
N HIS A 46 -3.79 -10.79 5.86
CA HIS A 46 -2.45 -11.11 6.33
C HIS A 46 -1.78 -12.16 5.43
N TYR A 47 -0.54 -11.91 4.98
CA TYR A 47 0.22 -12.89 4.20
C TYR A 47 0.63 -14.12 5.03
N ASP A 48 0.86 -15.24 4.38
CA ASP A 48 1.45 -16.44 5.01
C ASP A 48 2.96 -16.25 5.28
N GLU A 49 3.54 -17.21 6.01
CA GLU A 49 4.96 -17.19 6.38
C GLU A 49 5.93 -17.32 5.19
N THR A 50 5.48 -17.89 4.07
CA THR A 50 6.28 -18.16 2.86
C THR A 50 6.06 -17.15 1.74
N ALA A 51 5.17 -16.19 1.91
CA ALA A 51 4.79 -15.25 0.86
C ALA A 51 6.01 -14.56 0.26
N PHE A 52 6.20 -14.65 -1.05
CA PHE A 52 7.34 -14.07 -1.78
C PHE A 52 8.74 -14.52 -1.31
N ALA A 53 8.82 -15.59 -0.52
CA ALA A 53 10.09 -16.16 -0.09
C ALA A 53 10.76 -16.94 -1.23
N LYS A 54 12.09 -17.06 -1.16
CA LYS A 54 12.86 -18.01 -1.96
C LYS A 54 12.39 -19.44 -1.66
N PRO A 55 12.51 -20.39 -2.61
CA PRO A 55 12.07 -21.77 -2.41
C PRO A 55 12.59 -22.40 -1.12
N GLY A 56 11.70 -23.01 -0.34
CA GLY A 56 12.03 -23.68 0.93
C GLY A 56 12.40 -22.73 2.08
N LYS A 57 12.10 -21.43 1.97
CA LYS A 57 12.33 -20.43 3.02
C LYS A 57 11.01 -19.78 3.45
N ILE A 58 11.06 -19.14 4.62
CA ILE A 58 10.02 -18.22 5.10
C ILE A 58 10.49 -16.78 4.94
N SER A 59 9.59 -15.89 4.57
CA SER A 59 9.81 -14.44 4.44
C SER A 59 9.34 -13.68 5.68
N MET A 60 8.45 -14.28 6.49
CA MET A 60 7.82 -13.63 7.63
C MET A 60 7.81 -14.53 8.86
N MET A 61 8.23 -13.96 9.98
CA MET A 61 8.20 -14.61 11.30
C MET A 61 7.35 -13.78 12.26
N THR A 62 6.38 -14.40 12.92
CA THR A 62 5.59 -13.74 13.96
C THR A 62 6.43 -13.60 15.24
N LYS A 63 6.26 -12.49 15.97
CA LYS A 63 6.89 -12.34 17.28
C LYS A 63 6.24 -13.23 18.34
N ASP A 64 4.93 -13.42 18.23
CA ASP A 64 4.23 -14.46 18.97
C ASP A 64 4.24 -15.76 18.15
N SER A 65 5.00 -16.74 18.61
CA SER A 65 5.19 -18.02 17.93
C SER A 65 3.90 -18.84 17.80
N SER A 66 2.89 -18.61 18.66
CA SER A 66 1.61 -19.31 18.58
C SER A 66 0.84 -18.97 17.29
N PHE A 67 1.14 -17.83 16.67
CA PHE A 67 0.52 -17.39 15.43
C PHE A 67 1.30 -17.74 14.15
N GLN A 68 2.49 -18.33 14.26
CA GLN A 68 3.36 -18.58 13.10
C GLN A 68 2.68 -19.44 12.02
N LYS A 69 1.89 -20.44 12.43
CA LYS A 69 1.12 -21.32 11.52
C LYS A 69 -0.33 -20.88 11.33
N VAL A 70 -0.71 -19.72 11.86
CA VAL A 70 -2.06 -19.16 11.77
C VAL A 70 -2.14 -18.12 10.65
N ILE A 71 -1.09 -17.30 10.50
CA ILE A 71 -1.05 -16.24 9.49
C ILE A 71 -1.23 -16.79 8.07
N GLY A 72 -1.93 -16.04 7.21
CA GLY A 72 -2.14 -16.38 5.81
C GLY A 72 -3.09 -17.55 5.53
N HIS A 73 -3.73 -18.11 6.57
CA HIS A 73 -4.70 -19.19 6.42
C HIS A 73 -6.07 -18.83 7.03
N PRO A 74 -6.66 -17.67 6.66
CA PRO A 74 -7.98 -17.28 7.15
C PRO A 74 -9.06 -18.23 6.62
N ARG A 75 -10.08 -18.51 7.44
CA ARG A 75 -11.31 -19.19 6.96
C ARG A 75 -12.36 -18.19 6.49
N ASP A 76 -12.37 -17.00 7.08
CA ASP A 76 -13.27 -15.88 6.79
C ASP A 76 -12.60 -14.59 7.30
N ALA A 77 -13.21 -13.45 7.01
CA ALA A 77 -12.83 -12.16 7.58
C ALA A 77 -12.90 -12.21 9.11
N SER A 78 -11.90 -11.64 9.78
CA SER A 78 -11.88 -11.57 11.23
C SER A 78 -12.84 -10.51 11.75
N SER A 79 -13.19 -10.57 13.04
CA SER A 79 -13.95 -9.48 13.69
C SER A 79 -13.25 -8.13 13.57
N ASN A 80 -11.93 -8.09 13.51
CA ASN A 80 -11.16 -6.85 13.34
C ASN A 80 -11.19 -6.35 11.89
N ASP A 81 -11.23 -7.25 10.91
CA ASP A 81 -11.46 -6.88 9.50
C ASP A 81 -12.83 -6.19 9.35
N TYR A 82 -13.90 -6.79 9.90
CA TYR A 82 -15.23 -6.18 9.90
C TYR A 82 -15.24 -4.82 10.62
N LYS A 83 -14.67 -4.74 11.83
CA LYS A 83 -14.58 -3.47 12.57
C LYS A 83 -13.90 -2.37 11.77
N LYS A 84 -12.80 -2.70 11.11
CA LYS A 84 -12.04 -1.73 10.29
C LYS A 84 -12.85 -1.26 9.08
N VAL A 85 -13.51 -2.17 8.37
CA VAL A 85 -14.40 -1.82 7.24
C VAL A 85 -15.57 -0.95 7.73
N CYS A 86 -16.22 -1.33 8.83
CA CYS A 86 -17.30 -0.56 9.42
C CYS A 86 -16.86 0.85 9.83
N ALA A 87 -15.64 1.00 10.36
CA ALA A 87 -15.06 2.30 10.68
C ALA A 87 -14.82 3.16 9.42
N ILE A 88 -14.26 2.56 8.37
CA ILE A 88 -13.98 3.24 7.08
C ILE A 88 -15.26 3.75 6.42
N TYR A 89 -16.33 2.95 6.42
CA TYR A 89 -17.58 3.27 5.74
C TYR A 89 -18.65 3.89 6.65
N HIS A 90 -18.29 4.24 7.89
CA HIS A 90 -19.20 4.84 8.87
C HIS A 90 -20.51 4.07 9.05
N CYS A 91 -20.41 2.74 9.16
CA CYS A 91 -21.60 1.90 9.34
C CYS A 91 -22.33 2.25 10.65
N SER A 92 -23.67 2.24 10.60
CA SER A 92 -24.53 2.37 11.78
C SER A 92 -24.63 1.05 12.56
N LYS A 93 -24.57 -0.08 11.85
CA LYS A 93 -24.51 -1.42 12.43
C LYS A 93 -23.31 -2.19 11.88
N CYS A 94 -22.64 -2.94 12.74
CA CYS A 94 -21.52 -3.80 12.38
C CYS A 94 -21.67 -5.14 13.09
N MET A 95 -21.57 -6.27 12.37
CA MET A 95 -21.75 -7.62 12.94
C MET A 95 -23.01 -7.73 13.84
N ASN A 96 -24.14 -7.20 13.37
CA ASN A 96 -25.43 -7.15 14.08
C ASN A 96 -25.45 -6.33 15.39
N GLN A 97 -24.42 -5.52 15.65
CA GLN A 97 -24.35 -4.62 16.82
C GLN A 97 -24.36 -3.16 16.37
N ASN A 98 -24.87 -2.26 17.22
CA ASN A 98 -24.76 -0.83 16.96
C ASN A 98 -23.27 -0.44 17.08
N PHE A 99 -22.71 0.12 16.00
CA PHE A 99 -21.28 0.40 15.94
C PHE A 99 -20.86 1.45 16.99
N ASP A 100 -21.77 2.35 17.39
CA ASP A 100 -21.54 3.34 18.44
C ASP A 100 -21.25 2.69 19.81
N GLN A 101 -21.75 1.47 20.05
CA GLN A 101 -21.55 0.74 21.30
C GLN A 101 -20.23 -0.05 21.31
N LEU A 102 -19.71 -0.43 20.14
CA LEU A 102 -18.41 -1.11 20.00
C LEU A 102 -17.21 -0.18 20.26
N VAL A 103 -17.43 1.14 20.19
CA VAL A 103 -16.46 2.20 20.48
C VAL A 103 -16.26 2.41 21.99
N ILE A 104 -17.23 1.99 22.81
CA ILE A 104 -17.29 2.32 24.25
C ILE A 104 -16.55 1.30 25.14
N SER A 105 -16.25 0.08 24.66
CA SER A 105 -15.60 -0.94 25.50
C SER A 105 -14.14 -0.63 25.84
N ASP A 106 -13.44 0.17 25.02
CA ASP A 106 -11.99 0.39 25.15
C ASP A 106 -11.58 1.87 25.25
N ASN A 107 -12.52 2.82 25.39
CA ASN A 107 -12.28 4.29 25.33
C ASN A 107 -11.50 4.73 24.07
N ILE A 108 -11.73 4.08 22.94
CA ILE A 108 -10.99 4.32 21.69
C ILE A 108 -12.00 4.64 20.59
N ASP A 109 -12.00 5.89 20.12
CA ASP A 109 -12.81 6.29 18.97
C ASP A 109 -12.22 5.67 17.69
N LEU A 110 -12.92 4.67 17.15
CA LEU A 110 -12.56 4.02 15.88
C LEU A 110 -12.94 4.90 14.67
N ARG A 111 -13.88 5.83 14.82
CA ARG A 111 -14.30 6.77 13.75
C ARG A 111 -13.37 7.98 13.67
N ASN A 112 -12.80 8.39 14.81
CA ASN A 112 -11.72 9.37 14.89
C ASN A 112 -10.45 8.70 15.41
N PRO A 113 -9.68 8.01 14.54
CA PRO A 113 -8.41 7.47 14.94
C PRO A 113 -7.51 8.57 15.50
N VAL A 114 -7.21 8.48 16.80
CA VAL A 114 -6.19 9.30 17.44
C VAL A 114 -4.88 9.08 16.69
N ILE A 115 -4.45 10.08 15.93
CA ILE A 115 -3.08 10.16 15.42
C ILE A 115 -2.24 10.42 16.67
N THR A 116 -1.76 9.36 17.33
CA THR A 116 -0.88 9.49 18.49
C THR A 116 0.42 10.15 18.03
N ASN A 117 0.48 11.48 18.21
CA ASN A 117 1.64 12.36 18.17
C ASN A 117 2.76 11.95 17.20
N SER A 118 2.66 12.39 15.94
CA SER A 118 3.85 13.00 15.35
C SER A 118 4.05 14.36 16.02
N PRO A 119 5.29 14.77 16.33
CA PRO A 119 5.55 16.10 16.86
C PRO A 119 4.93 17.12 15.91
N SER A 120 4.30 18.15 16.47
CA SER A 120 3.75 19.29 15.75
C SER A 120 4.82 19.88 14.84
N LEU A 121 4.81 19.50 13.57
CA LEU A 121 5.39 20.30 12.51
C LEU A 121 4.33 21.34 12.16
N GLN A 122 4.47 22.51 12.77
CA GLN A 122 4.14 23.74 12.06
C GLN A 122 5.03 23.74 10.80
N GLY A 123 4.52 23.15 9.73
CA GLY A 123 5.11 23.15 8.41
C GLY A 123 4.28 24.07 7.56
N ASP A 124 4.77 25.28 7.42
CA ASP A 124 4.23 26.30 6.55
C ASP A 124 4.14 25.81 5.09
N SER A 125 3.21 26.40 4.38
CA SER A 125 2.95 26.26 2.95
C SER A 125 4.22 26.29 2.08
N SER A 126 4.43 25.25 1.24
CA SER A 126 4.91 25.35 -0.16
C SER A 126 5.53 24.08 -0.76
N ASP A 127 5.87 23.05 0.02
CA ASP A 127 6.61 21.89 -0.53
C ASP A 127 5.67 20.75 -1.01
N CYS A 128 5.63 20.53 -2.33
CA CYS A 128 4.80 19.51 -2.97
C CYS A 128 5.59 18.21 -3.08
N THR A 129 5.19 17.18 -2.32
CA THR A 129 5.86 15.86 -2.29
C THR A 129 4.91 14.73 -2.67
N ASP A 130 5.44 13.67 -3.30
CA ASP A 130 4.70 12.42 -3.46
C ASP A 130 4.52 11.72 -2.11
N ARG A 131 3.28 11.34 -1.81
CA ARG A 131 2.91 10.59 -0.60
C ARG A 131 3.04 9.08 -0.80
N LEU A 132 2.77 8.59 -2.02
CA LEU A 132 2.93 7.17 -2.35
C LEU A 132 4.25 6.90 -3.07
N GLY A 133 5.02 5.91 -2.61
CA GLY A 133 6.26 5.47 -3.26
C GLY A 133 6.09 4.97 -4.71
N ILE A 134 4.85 4.64 -5.11
CA ILE A 134 4.51 4.20 -6.48
C ILE A 134 4.35 5.37 -7.47
N CYS A 135 4.28 6.62 -7.00
CA CYS A 135 4.01 7.77 -7.87
C CYS A 135 5.01 7.93 -9.03
N PRO A 136 6.34 7.82 -8.81
CA PRO A 136 7.32 7.88 -9.91
C PRO A 136 7.15 6.73 -10.91
N MET A 137 6.80 5.54 -10.42
CA MET A 137 6.58 4.36 -11.24
C MET A 137 5.34 4.52 -12.14
N LEU A 138 4.22 4.99 -11.58
CA LEU A 138 3.00 5.29 -12.33
C LEU A 138 3.23 6.39 -13.36
N LYS A 139 4.01 7.43 -13.02
CA LYS A 139 4.39 8.49 -13.96
C LYS A 139 5.20 7.93 -15.13
N SER A 140 6.22 7.11 -14.84
CA SER A 140 7.10 6.54 -15.86
C SER A 140 6.39 5.60 -16.85
N ARG A 141 5.27 5.01 -16.44
CA ARG A 141 4.45 4.09 -17.25
C ARG A 141 3.21 4.75 -17.87
N GLU A 142 3.06 6.07 -17.76
CA GLU A 142 1.86 6.80 -18.21
C GLU A 142 0.54 6.30 -17.57
N MET A 143 0.65 5.68 -16.39
CA MET A 143 -0.48 5.14 -15.62
C MET A 143 -0.97 6.09 -14.52
N LEU A 144 -0.26 7.21 -14.32
CA LEU A 144 -0.60 8.19 -13.29
C LEU A 144 -1.75 9.10 -13.76
N ASN A 145 -2.96 8.85 -13.25
CA ASN A 145 -4.09 9.75 -13.48
C ASN A 145 -4.04 10.93 -12.50
N CYS A 146 -3.45 12.04 -12.93
CA CYS A 146 -3.32 13.22 -12.06
C CYS A 146 -4.66 13.86 -11.67
N LYS A 147 -5.73 13.68 -12.44
CA LYS A 147 -7.06 14.17 -12.02
C LYS A 147 -7.57 13.47 -10.76
N VAL A 148 -7.13 12.24 -10.52
CA VAL A 148 -7.53 11.41 -9.37
C VAL A 148 -6.42 11.37 -8.30
N MET A 149 -5.16 11.38 -8.71
CA MET A 149 -4.02 11.08 -7.85
C MET A 149 -3.19 12.31 -7.43
N THR A 150 -3.56 13.54 -7.81
CA THR A 150 -2.79 14.77 -7.46
C THR A 150 -2.56 14.92 -5.96
N THR A 151 -3.52 14.54 -5.11
CA THR A 151 -3.38 14.63 -3.64
C THR A 151 -2.37 13.65 -3.05
N PHE A 152 -2.08 12.56 -3.78
CA PHE A 152 -1.19 11.48 -3.35
C PHE A 152 0.16 11.50 -4.09
N CYS A 153 0.17 12.02 -5.31
CA CYS A 153 1.30 12.06 -6.21
C CYS A 153 1.56 13.50 -6.67
N CYS A 154 1.55 14.44 -5.73
CA CYS A 154 1.68 15.86 -6.01
C CYS A 154 2.92 16.15 -6.84
N LEU A 155 4.11 15.71 -6.39
CA LEU A 155 5.37 15.98 -7.08
C LEU A 155 5.41 15.32 -8.47
N SER A 156 4.96 14.07 -8.57
CA SER A 156 4.86 13.35 -9.83
C SER A 156 3.86 14.00 -10.80
N CYS A 157 2.78 14.60 -10.30
CA CYS A 157 1.80 15.33 -11.11
C CYS A 157 2.19 16.77 -11.43
N SER A 158 3.05 17.39 -10.61
CA SER A 158 3.52 18.78 -10.78
C SER A 158 4.85 18.88 -11.53
N ALA A 159 5.66 17.83 -11.56
CA ALA A 159 6.95 17.87 -12.28
C ALA A 159 6.68 18.05 -13.79
N PRO A 160 7.24 19.11 -14.41
CA PRO A 160 6.97 19.43 -15.81
C PRO A 160 7.32 18.22 -16.67
N ILE A 161 6.46 17.95 -17.64
CA ILE A 161 6.76 17.04 -18.73
C ILE A 161 8.04 17.58 -19.35
N THR A 162 9.17 16.89 -19.18
CA THR A 162 10.31 17.09 -20.08
C THR A 162 9.84 16.64 -21.44
N THR A 163 9.22 17.57 -22.16
CA THR A 163 9.06 17.51 -23.60
C THR A 163 10.47 17.53 -24.16
N THR A 164 11.08 16.36 -24.29
CA THR A 164 11.92 16.12 -25.45
C THR A 164 11.02 16.30 -26.65
N THR A 165 10.99 17.54 -27.15
CA THR A 165 10.50 17.89 -28.47
C THR A 165 11.08 16.88 -29.45
N PRO A 166 10.25 16.22 -30.27
CA PRO A 166 10.77 15.44 -31.37
C PRO A 166 11.50 16.41 -32.29
N SER A 167 12.81 16.26 -32.42
CA SER A 167 13.53 16.81 -33.55
C SER A 167 12.87 16.26 -34.79
N SER A 168 12.22 17.15 -35.55
CA SER A 168 11.78 16.91 -36.90
C SER A 168 12.96 16.42 -37.74
N LYS A 169 12.96 15.13 -38.09
CA LYS A 169 13.65 14.66 -39.29
C LYS A 169 12.77 13.65 -40.02
N SER A 170 12.32 14.12 -41.17
CA SER A 170 12.01 13.40 -42.40
C SER A 170 11.41 12.00 -42.28
N SER A 171 10.19 11.87 -42.79
CA SER A 171 9.61 10.63 -43.31
C SER A 171 10.64 9.86 -44.14
N ASP A 172 11.18 8.78 -43.58
CA ASP A 172 11.93 7.79 -44.34
C ASP A 172 11.04 6.55 -44.50
N THR A 173 10.38 6.49 -45.65
CA THR A 173 9.53 5.40 -46.12
C THR A 173 10.30 4.11 -46.45
N SER A 174 11.59 3.99 -46.12
CA SER A 174 12.44 2.85 -46.54
C SER A 174 12.43 1.62 -45.61
N LEU A 175 11.96 1.72 -44.36
CA LEU A 175 12.00 0.57 -43.43
C LEU A 175 10.83 -0.41 -43.64
N TRP A 176 9.64 0.11 -43.97
CA TRP A 176 8.45 -0.71 -44.25
C TRP A 176 8.49 -1.41 -45.62
N GLN A 177 9.28 -0.91 -46.57
CA GLN A 177 9.55 -1.61 -47.83
C GLN A 177 10.57 -2.75 -47.67
N ARG A 178 11.44 -2.74 -46.65
CA ARG A 178 12.44 -3.79 -46.39
C ARG A 178 11.90 -4.99 -45.60
N ILE A 179 10.79 -4.83 -44.87
CA ILE A 179 10.18 -5.94 -44.09
C ILE A 179 9.26 -6.82 -44.97
N LYS A 180 8.73 -6.30 -46.08
CA LYS A 180 7.87 -7.05 -47.00
C LYS A 180 8.59 -8.07 -47.89
N SER A 181 9.93 -8.12 -47.94
CA SER A 181 10.69 -9.11 -48.73
C SER A 181 11.26 -10.28 -47.91
N ILE A 182 10.84 -10.44 -46.66
CA ILE A 182 11.30 -11.53 -45.78
C ILE A 182 10.25 -12.65 -45.67
N PHE A 183 9.03 -12.45 -46.17
CA PHE A 183 7.95 -13.46 -46.17
C PHE A 183 7.33 -13.70 -47.56
N GLN A 184 8.14 -13.60 -48.62
CA GLN A 184 7.93 -14.24 -49.94
C GLN A 184 9.27 -14.49 -50.60
#